data_AF-A0A822A3K0-F1
#
_entry.id   AF-A0A822A3K0-F1
#
_cell.length_a   1.000
_cell.length_b   1.000
_cell.length_c   1.000
_cell.angle_alpha   90.00
_cell.angle_beta   90.00
_cell.angle_gamma   90.00
#
_symmetry.space_group_name_H-M   'P 1'
#
loop_
_entity.id
_entity.type
_entity.pdbx_description
1 polymer ?
#
loop_
_entity_poly.entity_id
_entity_poly.type
_entity_poly.pdbx_seq_one_letter_code
_entity_poly.pdbx_strand_id
1 'polypeptide(L)'
;MKYDLSCNCHPVGSRGKVCNQTTGQCPCKEGVSGLRCDRCMKGYQQTKSPIAPCIKKIELSSSNSYSIYNRNENVYRYHEQDANNDGDNDDDDDDDD
;
A
#
# COMPACT_ATOMS: atom_id res chain seq x y z
N MET A 1 -9.87 35.68 20.30
CA MET A 1 -9.96 34.29 19.81
C MET A 1 -8.57 33.67 19.89
N LYS A 2 -8.32 32.79 20.87
CA LYS A 2 -7.10 31.97 20.95
C LYS A 2 -7.55 30.58 21.38
N TYR A 3 -7.77 29.70 20.41
CA TYR A 3 -8.00 28.31 20.73
C TYR A 3 -6.62 27.67 20.85
N ASP A 4 -6.10 27.61 22.08
CA ASP A 4 -4.95 26.78 22.44
C ASP A 4 -5.39 25.31 22.34
N LEU A 5 -5.55 24.81 21.12
CA LEU A 5 -5.61 23.38 20.90
C LEU A 5 -4.17 22.91 20.99
N SER A 6 -3.76 22.46 22.17
CA SER A 6 -2.51 21.73 22.35
C SER A 6 -2.28 20.83 21.13
N CYS A 7 -1.17 21.08 20.43
CA CYS A 7 -0.82 20.39 19.19
C CYS A 7 -0.60 18.90 19.52
N ASN A 8 -1.67 18.11 19.56
CA ASN A 8 -1.55 16.66 19.82
C ASN A 8 -1.23 15.95 18.50
N CYS A 9 -0.11 16.31 17.90
CA CYS A 9 0.39 15.65 16.71
C CYS A 9 0.72 14.19 17.02
N HIS A 10 0.26 13.29 16.18
CA HIS A 10 0.42 11.86 16.36
C HIS A 10 1.92 11.48 16.29
N PRO A 11 2.50 10.82 17.30
CA PRO A 11 3.95 10.67 17.44
C PRO A 11 4.60 9.89 16.29
N VAL A 12 3.84 8.98 15.68
CA VAL A 12 4.30 8.16 14.56
C VAL A 12 3.98 8.82 13.21
N GLY A 13 2.84 9.52 13.13
CA GLY A 13 2.29 10.03 11.88
C GLY A 13 2.74 11.44 11.53
N SER A 14 3.22 12.21 12.51
CA SER A 14 3.78 13.54 12.31
C SER A 14 5.32 13.52 12.23
N ARG A 15 5.87 14.56 11.64
CA ARG A 15 7.31 14.86 11.59
C ARG A 15 7.78 15.63 12.83
N GLY A 16 6.85 16.09 13.66
CA GLY A 16 7.13 16.91 14.83
C GLY A 16 5.88 17.18 15.67
N LYS A 17 6.09 17.80 16.83
CA LYS A 17 5.04 18.14 17.81
C LYS A 17 4.47 19.55 17.62
N VAL A 18 5.17 20.41 16.87
CA VAL A 18 4.75 21.79 16.62
C VAL A 18 3.80 21.80 15.43
N CYS A 19 2.56 22.23 15.64
CA CYS A 19 1.58 22.44 14.58
C CYS A 19 1.61 23.87 14.05
N ASN A 20 1.02 24.10 12.89
CA ASN A 20 0.86 25.43 12.32
C ASN A 20 0.02 26.30 13.27
N GLN A 21 0.54 27.46 13.67
CA GLN A 21 -0.10 28.32 14.67
C GLN A 21 -1.39 28.99 14.18
N THR A 22 -1.56 29.11 12.86
CA THR A 22 -2.75 29.72 12.24
C THR A 22 -3.84 28.67 12.00
N THR A 23 -3.47 27.49 11.51
CA THR A 23 -4.44 26.45 11.09
C THR A 23 -4.61 25.30 12.07
N GLY A 24 -3.69 25.14 13.02
CA GLY A 24 -3.62 23.98 13.92
C GLY A 24 -3.13 22.69 13.26
N GLN A 25 -2.74 22.72 11.98
CA GLN A 25 -2.34 21.54 11.22
C GLN A 25 -0.93 21.06 11.62
N CYS A 26 -0.84 19.79 12.02
CA CYS A 26 0.44 19.13 12.27
C CYS A 26 1.21 18.82 10.97
N PRO A 27 2.55 18.80 11.00
CA PRO A 27 3.37 18.42 9.85
C PRO A 27 3.33 16.91 9.67
N CYS A 28 2.52 16.40 8.73
CA CYS A 28 2.33 14.97 8.52
C CYS A 28 3.47 14.32 7.71
N LYS A 29 3.71 13.03 7.96
CA LYS A 29 4.56 12.19 7.11
C LYS A 29 3.86 11.85 5.80
N GLU A 30 4.64 11.35 4.84
CA GLU A 30 4.11 10.88 3.56
C GLU A 30 3.03 9.80 3.77
N GLY A 31 1.95 9.89 3.00
CA GLY A 31 0.83 8.96 3.14
C GLY A 31 -0.09 9.22 4.33
N VAL A 32 0.24 10.16 5.24
CA VAL A 32 -0.53 10.46 6.46
C VAL A 32 -1.36 11.73 6.27
N SER A 33 -2.54 11.78 6.88
CA SER A 33 -3.50 12.89 6.81
C SER A 33 -4.22 13.13 8.14
N GLY A 34 -5.09 14.14 8.17
CA GLY A 34 -5.80 14.61 9.35
C GLY A 34 -5.08 15.77 10.05
N LEU A 35 -5.81 16.56 10.84
CA LEU A 35 -5.28 17.73 11.56
C LEU A 35 -4.10 17.35 12.47
N ARG A 36 -4.16 16.13 13.03
CA ARG A 36 -3.20 15.55 13.97
C ARG A 36 -2.30 14.48 13.35
N CYS A 37 -2.40 14.21 12.05
CA CYS A 37 -1.66 13.14 11.37
C CYS A 37 -1.95 11.74 11.93
N ASP A 38 -3.20 11.44 12.21
CA ASP A 38 -3.69 10.24 12.92
C ASP A 38 -4.25 9.16 11.98
N ARG A 39 -4.32 9.42 10.67
CA ARG A 39 -4.88 8.50 9.69
C ARG A 39 -4.09 8.49 8.38
N CYS A 40 -4.15 7.40 7.63
CA CYS A 40 -3.59 7.37 6.29
C CYS A 40 -4.51 8.08 5.29
N MET A 41 -3.93 8.63 4.22
CA MET A 41 -4.66 9.13 3.07
C MET A 41 -5.45 8.01 2.38
N LYS A 42 -6.44 8.39 1.57
CA LYS A 42 -7.14 7.44 0.69
C LYS A 42 -6.12 6.79 -0.26
N GLY A 43 -6.21 5.48 -0.44
CA GLY A 43 -5.22 4.71 -1.21
C GLY A 43 -3.90 4.46 -0.47
N TYR A 44 -3.85 4.66 0.86
CA TYR A 44 -2.73 4.24 1.71
C TYR A 44 -3.23 3.28 2.80
N GLN A 45 -2.34 2.41 3.30
CA GLN A 45 -2.61 1.48 4.40
C GLN A 45 -1.62 1.66 5.54
N GLN A 46 -2.08 1.42 6.77
CA GLN A 46 -1.24 1.47 7.95
C GLN A 46 -0.26 0.29 7.97
N THR A 47 0.97 0.54 8.42
CA THR A 47 1.99 -0.49 8.64
C THR A 47 2.50 -0.42 10.08
N LYS A 48 3.29 -1.42 10.47
CA LYS A 48 3.96 -1.45 11.79
C LYS A 48 5.25 -0.63 11.83
N SER A 49 5.64 0.02 10.72
CA SER A 49 6.88 0.81 10.66
C SER A 49 6.70 2.18 11.32
N PRO A 50 7.53 2.56 12.31
CA PRO A 50 7.50 3.89 12.88
C PRO A 50 8.04 4.95 11.91
N ILE A 51 8.83 4.56 10.92
CA ILE A 51 9.41 5.45 9.91
C ILE A 51 8.37 5.73 8.82
N ALA A 52 7.75 4.69 8.29
CA ALA A 52 6.76 4.74 7.21
C ALA A 52 5.43 4.12 7.65
N PRO A 53 4.64 4.82 8.48
CA PRO A 53 3.41 4.26 9.04
C PRO A 53 2.29 4.09 8.02
N CYS A 54 2.36 4.81 6.90
CA CYS A 54 1.39 4.69 5.81
C CYS A 54 2.14 4.42 4.49
N ILE A 55 1.81 3.32 3.82
CA ILE A 55 2.33 2.99 2.49
C ILE A 55 1.19 3.01 1.47
N LYS A 56 1.48 3.36 0.22
CA LYS A 56 0.47 3.40 -0.84
C LYS A 56 -0.04 1.98 -1.09
N LYS A 57 -1.36 1.81 -1.06
CA LYS A 57 -2.00 0.60 -1.57
C LYS A 57 -1.70 0.57 -3.06
N ILE A 58 -0.98 -0.46 -3.48
CA ILE A 58 -0.97 -0.81 -4.90
C ILE A 58 -2.39 -1.33 -5.12
N GLU A 59 -3.26 -0.47 -5.63
CA GLU A 59 -4.54 -0.89 -6.20
C GLU A 59 -4.15 -1.77 -7.39
N LEU A 60 -3.94 -3.06 -7.12
CA LEU A 60 -3.83 -4.09 -8.13
C LEU A 60 -5.21 -4.17 -8.77
N SER A 61 -5.51 -3.21 -9.64
CA SER A 61 -6.60 -3.33 -10.59
C SER A 61 -6.22 -4.51 -11.50
N SER A 62 -6.61 -5.70 -11.10
CA SER A 62 -6.68 -6.89 -11.95
C SER A 62 -5.42 -7.15 -12.79
N SER A 63 -4.23 -7.15 -12.17
CA SER A 63 -3.06 -7.75 -12.82
C SER A 63 -2.79 -9.07 -12.15
N ASN A 64 -3.42 -10.12 -12.65
CA ASN A 64 -2.96 -11.49 -12.46
C ASN A 64 -1.47 -11.52 -12.79
N SER A 65 -0.64 -11.42 -11.75
CA SER A 65 0.81 -11.34 -11.86
C SER A 65 1.37 -12.34 -10.87
N TYR A 66 1.51 -13.58 -11.34
CA TYR A 66 2.20 -14.58 -10.55
C TYR A 66 3.68 -14.20 -10.48
N SER A 67 4.22 -14.17 -9.26
CA SER A 67 5.63 -13.89 -9.01
C SER A 67 6.37 -15.21 -9.00
N ILE A 68 7.17 -15.49 -10.04
CA ILE A 68 8.08 -16.65 -10.03
C ILE A 68 9.37 -16.22 -9.32
N TYR A 69 9.67 -16.84 -8.18
CA TYR A 69 10.97 -16.69 -7.53
C TYR A 69 11.98 -17.58 -8.25
N ASN A 70 13.02 -16.98 -8.83
CA ASN A 70 14.19 -17.75 -9.22
C ASN A 70 15.05 -18.04 -7.98
N ARG A 71 15.87 -19.10 -8.05
CA ARG A 71 16.82 -19.50 -6.99
C ARG A 71 17.84 -18.41 -6.60
N ASN A 72 17.82 -17.29 -7.34
CA ASN A 72 18.68 -16.11 -7.18
C ASN A 72 17.88 -14.85 -6.73
N GLU A 73 16.79 -15.02 -5.98
CA GLU A 73 15.97 -13.96 -5.33
C GLU A 73 15.46 -12.81 -6.23
N ASN A 74 15.53 -12.93 -7.55
CA ASN A 74 15.00 -11.93 -8.47
C ASN A 74 13.52 -12.20 -8.78
N VAL A 75 12.68 -11.19 -8.56
CA VAL A 75 11.24 -11.20 -8.86
C VAL A 75 11.02 -10.70 -10.28
N TYR A 76 10.63 -11.59 -11.19
CA TYR A 76 10.17 -11.22 -12.54
C TYR A 76 8.64 -11.13 -12.53
N ARG A 77 8.09 -9.99 -12.97
CA ARG A 77 6.64 -9.79 -13.09
C ARG A 77 6.19 -10.13 -14.51
N TYR A 78 5.30 -11.12 -14.63
CA TYR A 78 4.61 -11.45 -15.87
C TYR A 78 3.16 -10.96 -15.78
N HIS A 79 2.62 -10.45 -16.89
CA HIS A 79 1.21 -10.07 -17.00
C HIS A 79 0.47 -11.22 -17.70
N GLU A 80 -0.50 -11.83 -17.01
CA GLU A 80 -1.40 -12.82 -17.62
C GLU A 80 -2.37 -12.06 -18.55
N GLN A 81 -2.21 -12.19 -19.87
CA GLN A 81 -3.23 -11.76 -20.81
C GLN A 81 -4.38 -12.75 -20.69
N ASP A 82 -5.57 -12.24 -20.43
CA ASP A 82 -6.80 -13.01 -20.23
C ASP A 82 -6.84 -14.25 -21.12
N ALA A 83 -6.49 -15.40 -20.53
CA ALA A 83 -6.82 -16.71 -21.07
C ALA A 83 -8.33 -16.83 -20.93
N ASN A 84 -9.05 -16.20 -21.86
CA ASN A 84 -10.41 -16.58 -22.18
C ASN A 84 -10.33 -17.99 -22.74
N ASN A 85 -10.33 -18.96 -21.81
CA ASN A 85 -11.13 -20.16 -21.84
C ASN A 85 -11.42 -20.72 -23.23
N ASP A 86 -10.42 -21.37 -23.82
CA ASP A 86 -10.57 -22.39 -24.86
C ASP A 86 -9.42 -23.39 -24.66
N GLY A 87 -9.71 -24.47 -23.94
CA GLY A 87 -8.74 -25.54 -23.72
C GLY A 87 -9.06 -26.37 -22.49
N ASP A 88 -10.16 -27.12 -22.54
CA ASP A 88 -10.19 -28.44 -21.92
C ASP A 88 -9.09 -29.28 -22.60
N ASN A 89 -7.84 -29.12 -22.14
CA ASN A 89 -6.79 -30.11 -22.40
C ASN A 89 -6.94 -31.15 -21.30
N ASP A 90 -7.89 -32.06 -21.52
CA ASP A 90 -7.83 -33.38 -20.91
C ASP A 90 -6.57 -34.06 -21.49
N ASP A 91 -5.44 -33.90 -20.78
CA ASP A 91 -4.37 -34.88 -20.82
C ASP A 91 -4.96 -36.17 -20.23
N ASP A 92 -5.13 -37.22 -21.02
CA ASP A 92 -5.03 -38.61 -20.56
C ASP A 92 -4.80 -39.55 -21.77
N ASP A 93 -3.56 -40.02 -21.83
CA ASP A 93 -3.09 -41.33 -22.26
C ASP A 93 -3.04 -41.73 -23.75
N ASP A 94 -1.79 -41.72 -24.24
CA ASP A 94 -1.27 -42.71 -25.19
C ASP A 94 -1.60 -44.14 -24.71
N ASP A 95 -2.31 -44.92 -25.51
CA ASP A 95 -2.20 -46.39 -25.51
C ASP A 95 -2.29 -46.90 -26.96
N ASP A 96 -1.23 -47.57 -27.37
CA ASP A 96 -1.03 -48.28 -28.63
C ASP A 96 -1.98 -49.50 -28.77
N ASP A 97 -2.64 -49.64 -29.94
CA ASP A 97 -2.76 -50.91 -30.71
C ASP A 97 -3.39 -50.68 -32.10
#